data_AF-A0A067TFK5-F1
#
_entry.id   AF-A0A067TFK5-F1
#
_cell.length_a   1.000
_cell.length_b   1.000
_cell.length_c   1.000
_cell.angle_alpha   90.00
_cell.angle_beta   90.00
_cell.angle_gamma   90.00
#
_symmetry.space_group_name_H-M   'P 1'
#
loop_
_entity.id
_entity.type
_entity.pdbx_description
1 polymer ?
#
loop_
_entity_poly.entity_id
_entity_poly.type
_entity_poly.pdbx_seq_one_letter_code
_entity_poly.pdbx_strand_id
1 'polypeptide(L)'
;MDSSDPTLNSFFKSLINVQELCTDFGILKLLDDTDSNNSIFLPLLHTVRLERSRDLESQVITSFLNQRRNAGISIKTFDVGRCFNPVQRQLLFLNEIDGLQVVGWW
;
A
#
# COMPACT_ATOMS: atom_id res chain seq x y z
N MET A 1 -5.24 -16.42 -1.32
CA MET A 1 -4.87 -16.35 -2.75
C MET A 1 -3.41 -16.71 -2.84
N ASP A 2 -3.02 -17.61 -3.74
CA ASP A 2 -1.65 -18.09 -3.84
C ASP A 2 -0.86 -17.17 -4.79
N SER A 3 0.27 -16.62 -4.32
CA SER A 3 1.20 -15.79 -5.12
C SER A 3 1.75 -16.48 -6.37
N SER A 4 1.56 -17.81 -6.45
CA SER A 4 1.93 -18.66 -7.57
C SER A 4 0.94 -18.62 -8.75
N ASP A 5 -0.20 -17.94 -8.63
CA ASP A 5 -1.21 -17.87 -9.70
C ASP A 5 -0.68 -17.06 -10.91
N PRO A 6 -0.50 -17.68 -12.09
CA PRO A 6 0.04 -17.02 -13.28
C PRO A 6 -0.87 -15.90 -13.80
N THR A 7 -2.19 -15.98 -13.54
CA THR A 7 -3.17 -14.98 -13.96
C THR A 7 -2.99 -13.69 -13.16
N LEU A 8 -2.78 -13.83 -11.85
CA LEU A 8 -2.57 -12.71 -10.93
C LEU A 8 -1.23 -12.02 -11.21
N ASN A 9 -0.18 -12.80 -11.47
CA ASN A 9 1.13 -12.27 -11.87
C ASN A 9 1.06 -11.52 -13.21
N SER A 10 0.31 -12.03 -14.19
CA SER A 10 0.08 -11.34 -15.46
C SER A 10 -0.69 -10.02 -15.26
N PHE A 11 -1.71 -10.04 -14.41
CA PHE A 11 -2.46 -8.85 -14.05
C PHE A 11 -1.55 -7.78 -13.44
N PHE A 12 -0.76 -8.08 -12.42
CA PHE A 12 0.13 -7.09 -11.81
C PHE A 12 1.25 -6.62 -12.75
N LYS A 13 1.76 -7.49 -13.64
CA LYS A 13 2.69 -7.08 -14.71
C LYS A 13 2.06 -6.06 -15.67
N SER A 14 0.77 -6.22 -15.98
CA SER A 14 0.06 -5.24 -16.82
C SER A 14 -0.05 -3.86 -16.15
N LEU A 15 0.08 -3.81 -14.81
CA LEU A 15 0.02 -2.60 -14.00
C LEU A 15 1.39 -1.95 -13.75
N ILE A 16 2.44 -2.33 -14.49
CA ILE A 16 3.82 -1.85 -14.25
C ILE A 16 3.96 -0.32 -14.26
N ASN A 17 3.11 0.38 -15.01
CA ASN A 17 3.12 1.84 -15.16
C ASN A 17 2.21 2.57 -14.17
N VAL A 18 1.51 1.85 -13.28
CA VAL A 18 0.62 2.45 -12.29
C VAL A 18 1.45 3.25 -11.28
N GLN A 19 1.07 4.52 -11.13
CA GLN A 19 1.71 5.49 -10.23
C GLN A 19 0.86 5.81 -9.00
N GLU A 20 -0.47 5.71 -9.16
CA GLU A 20 -1.46 5.91 -8.11
C GLU A 20 -2.36 4.68 -8.01
N LEU A 21 -2.51 4.13 -6.82
CA LEU A 21 -3.39 3.01 -6.53
C LEU A 21 -4.48 3.45 -5.57
N CYS A 22 -5.73 3.37 -6.05
CA CYS A 22 -6.92 3.59 -5.24
C CYS A 22 -7.46 2.23 -4.81
N THR A 23 -7.47 1.94 -3.51
CA THR A 23 -7.60 0.56 -3.02
C THR A 23 -8.23 0.46 -1.64
N ASP A 24 -8.63 -0.75 -1.27
CA ASP A 24 -8.91 -1.15 0.11
C ASP A 24 -7.69 -1.83 0.76
N PHE A 25 -7.81 -2.16 2.05
CA PHE A 25 -6.76 -2.86 2.80
C PHE A 25 -6.55 -4.31 2.36
N GLY A 26 -7.55 -4.97 1.78
CA GLY A 26 -7.41 -6.36 1.33
C GLY A 26 -6.39 -6.48 0.20
N ILE A 27 -6.47 -5.57 -0.78
CA ILE A 27 -5.48 -5.50 -1.86
C ILE A 27 -4.11 -5.02 -1.34
N LEU A 28 -4.06 -4.11 -0.37
CA LEU A 28 -2.78 -3.69 0.22
C LEU A 28 -2.08 -4.86 0.93
N LYS A 29 -2.84 -5.68 1.66
CA LYS A 29 -2.35 -6.92 2.28
C LYS A 29 -1.88 -7.92 1.23
N LEU A 30 -2.63 -8.07 0.13
CA LEU A 30 -2.21 -8.91 -0.99
C LEU A 30 -0.87 -8.45 -1.58
N LEU A 31 -0.66 -7.13 -1.73
CA LEU A 31 0.60 -6.59 -2.21
C LEU A 31 1.75 -6.86 -1.22
N ASP A 32 1.54 -6.65 0.08
CA ASP A 32 2.52 -6.97 1.13
C ASP A 32 2.91 -8.45 1.15
N ASP A 33 1.93 -9.35 0.98
CA ASP A 33 2.17 -10.80 0.92
C ASP A 33 2.94 -11.19 -0.36
N THR A 34 2.65 -10.56 -1.51
CA THR A 34 3.21 -10.97 -2.80
C THR A 34 4.58 -10.35 -3.09
N ASP A 35 4.86 -9.15 -2.57
CA ASP A 35 6.15 -8.45 -2.72
C ASP A 35 7.30 -9.12 -1.92
N SER A 36 6.99 -10.12 -1.08
CA SER A 36 7.93 -10.85 -0.23
C SER A 36 8.95 -11.74 -0.98
N ASN A 37 8.74 -12.02 -2.28
CA ASN A 37 9.55 -12.94 -3.10
C ASN A 37 10.49 -12.23 -4.12
N ASN A 38 11.18 -11.17 -3.72
CA ASN A 38 12.13 -10.40 -4.56
C ASN A 38 11.55 -9.77 -5.84
N SER A 39 10.22 -9.79 -5.99
CA SER A 39 9.53 -9.28 -7.17
C SER A 39 8.56 -8.20 -6.72
N ILE A 40 8.96 -6.94 -6.80
CA ILE A 40 8.05 -5.86 -6.44
C ILE A 40 7.09 -5.57 -7.59
N PHE A 41 5.81 -5.71 -7.29
CA PHE A 41 4.75 -5.29 -8.19
C PHE A 41 4.58 -3.78 -8.17
N LEU A 42 4.12 -3.23 -9.29
CA LEU A 42 3.86 -1.79 -9.44
C LEU A 42 5.11 -0.94 -9.14
N PRO A 43 6.24 -1.13 -9.85
CA PRO A 43 7.51 -0.46 -9.50
C PRO A 43 7.44 1.07 -9.57
N LEU A 44 6.46 1.65 -10.28
CA LEU A 44 6.26 3.09 -10.37
C LEU A 44 5.25 3.64 -9.36
N LEU A 45 4.63 2.79 -8.54
CA LEU A 45 3.66 3.20 -7.54
C LEU A 45 4.31 4.10 -6.48
N HIS A 46 3.80 5.32 -6.35
CA HIS A 46 4.25 6.29 -5.36
C HIS A 46 3.11 6.89 -4.53
N THR A 47 1.84 6.70 -4.95
CA THR A 47 0.67 7.20 -4.23
C THR A 47 -0.31 6.08 -3.96
N VAL A 48 -0.71 5.93 -2.69
CA VAL A 48 -1.77 4.99 -2.28
C VAL A 48 -2.92 5.79 -1.70
N ARG A 49 -4.13 5.60 -2.24
CA ARG A 49 -5.37 6.14 -1.67
C ARG A 49 -6.18 4.99 -1.09
N LEU A 50 -6.44 5.06 0.21
CA LEU A 50 -7.17 4.04 0.95
C LEU A 50 -8.66 4.42 1.05
N GLU A 51 -9.51 3.68 0.35
CA GLU A 51 -10.94 4.03 0.23
C GLU A 51 -11.79 3.55 1.38
N ARG A 52 -11.62 2.30 1.83
CA ARG A 52 -12.44 1.68 2.88
C ARG A 52 -11.68 0.54 3.55
N SER A 53 -11.49 0.63 4.86
CA SER A 53 -10.97 -0.48 5.67
C SER A 53 -11.67 -0.51 7.00
N ARG A 54 -12.28 -1.65 7.33
CA ARG A 54 -12.87 -1.89 8.65
C ARG A 54 -11.85 -2.48 9.61
N ASP A 55 -10.99 -3.34 9.10
CA ASP A 55 -9.93 -4.01 9.83
C ASP A 55 -8.59 -3.57 9.25
N LEU A 56 -7.92 -2.65 9.94
CA LEU A 56 -6.55 -2.28 9.61
C LEU A 56 -5.61 -3.03 10.53
N GLU A 57 -4.53 -3.53 9.94
CA GLU A 57 -3.39 -4.02 10.70
C GLU A 57 -2.22 -3.08 10.39
N SER A 58 -1.87 -2.20 11.35
CA SER A 58 -0.78 -1.23 11.17
C SER A 58 0.55 -1.90 10.79
N GLN A 59 0.75 -3.16 11.21
CA GLN A 59 1.92 -3.96 10.85
C GLN A 59 2.00 -4.24 9.34
N VAL A 60 0.89 -4.56 8.68
CA VAL A 60 0.85 -4.81 7.23
C VAL A 60 1.21 -3.54 6.46
N ILE A 61 0.65 -2.40 6.88
CA ILE A 61 0.94 -1.11 6.23
C ILE A 61 2.41 -0.73 6.43
N THR A 62 2.93 -0.90 7.64
CA THR A 62 4.32 -0.62 7.96
C THR A 62 5.26 -1.55 7.19
N SER A 63 4.94 -2.84 7.11
CA SER A 63 5.67 -3.84 6.33
C SER A 63 5.72 -3.43 4.87
N PHE A 64 4.56 -3.19 4.24
CA PHE A 64 4.45 -2.76 2.85
C PHE A 64 5.30 -1.52 2.56
N LEU A 65 5.19 -0.48 3.38
CA LEU A 65 5.95 0.77 3.20
C LEU A 65 7.46 0.54 3.34
N ASN A 66 7.89 -0.26 4.32
CA ASN A 66 9.29 -0.58 4.54
C ASN A 66 9.87 -1.44 3.41
N GLN A 67 9.15 -2.45 2.94
CA GLN A 67 9.57 -3.29 1.81
C GLN A 67 9.84 -2.44 0.56
N ARG A 68 8.90 -1.57 0.20
CA ARG A 68 9.04 -0.68 -0.96
C ARG A 68 10.18 0.33 -0.80
N ARG A 69 10.35 0.90 0.39
CA ARG A 69 11.49 1.77 0.72
C ARG A 69 12.81 1.03 0.53
N ASN A 70 12.93 -0.18 1.07
CA ASN A 70 14.16 -0.98 0.99
C ASN A 70 14.52 -1.38 -0.44
N ALA A 71 13.54 -1.45 -1.34
CA ALA A 71 13.74 -1.68 -2.76
C ALA A 71 13.96 -0.40 -3.60
N GLY A 72 14.03 0.78 -2.97
CA GLY A 72 14.29 2.05 -3.65
C GLY A 72 13.07 2.65 -4.37
N ILE A 73 11.86 2.15 -4.10
CA ILE A 73 10.60 2.60 -4.72
C ILE A 73 9.57 3.03 -3.67
N SER A 74 10.02 3.92 -2.80
CA SER A 74 9.23 4.47 -1.69
C SER A 74 7.89 5.05 -2.14
N ILE A 75 6.85 4.74 -1.36
CA ILE A 75 5.59 5.47 -1.43
C ILE A 75 5.82 6.88 -0.88
N LYS A 76 5.41 7.89 -1.66
CA LYS A 76 5.54 9.31 -1.32
C LYS A 76 4.28 9.86 -0.69
N THR A 77 3.11 9.36 -1.10
CA THR A 77 1.83 9.87 -0.62
C THR A 77 0.91 8.73 -0.18
N PHE A 78 0.35 8.86 1.02
CA PHE A 78 -0.67 7.97 1.55
C PHE A 78 -1.93 8.78 1.88
N ASP A 79 -2.98 8.62 1.10
CA ASP A 79 -4.24 9.34 1.24
C ASP A 79 -5.24 8.49 2.04
N VAL A 80 -5.62 9.01 3.22
CA VAL A 80 -6.58 8.42 4.16
C VAL A 80 -7.89 9.20 4.22
N GLY A 81 -8.12 10.14 3.30
CA GLY A 81 -9.26 11.06 3.32
C GLY A 81 -10.63 10.39 3.15
N ARG A 82 -10.65 9.14 2.67
CA ARG A 82 -11.87 8.32 2.56
C ARG A 82 -12.05 7.33 3.70
N CYS A 83 -11.10 7.24 4.63
CA CYS A 83 -11.20 6.39 5.82
C CYS A 83 -12.11 7.03 6.88
N PHE A 84 -12.89 6.20 7.58
CA PHE A 84 -13.75 6.68 8.68
C PHE A 84 -12.94 6.97 9.96
N ASN A 85 -13.49 7.81 10.85
CA ASN A 85 -12.80 8.37 12.02
C ASN A 85 -12.06 7.37 12.96
N PRO A 86 -12.55 6.15 13.28
CA PRO A 86 -11.78 5.21 14.10
C PRO A 86 -10.59 4.58 13.37
N VAL A 87 -10.67 4.50 12.03
CA VAL A 87 -9.66 3.92 11.14
C VAL A 87 -8.50 4.90 10.98
N GLN A 88 -8.81 6.19 10.84
CA GLN A 88 -7.80 7.25 10.78
C GLN A 88 -6.90 7.27 12.03
N ARG A 89 -7.46 7.11 13.24
CA ARG A 89 -6.63 7.07 14.47
C ARG A 89 -5.60 5.95 14.48
N GLN A 90 -5.93 4.79 13.90
CA GLN A 90 -5.00 3.67 13.80
C GLN A 90 -3.85 3.92 12.80
N LEU A 91 -3.99 4.94 11.95
CA LEU A 91 -3.02 5.34 10.92
C LEU A 91 -2.15 6.53 11.36
N LEU A 92 -2.28 7.02 12.60
CA LEU A 92 -1.53 8.21 13.06
C LEU A 92 -0.02 8.00 12.99
N PHE A 93 0.45 6.76 13.13
CA PHE A 93 1.86 6.39 12.97
C PHE A 93 2.43 6.73 11.59
N LEU A 94 1.60 6.87 10.55
CA LEU A 94 2.05 7.25 9.22
C LEU A 94 2.72 8.64 9.21
N ASN A 95 2.33 9.53 10.13
CA ASN A 95 2.94 10.86 10.25
C ASN A 95 4.37 10.81 10.82
N GLU A 96 4.77 9.69 11.42
CA GLU A 96 6.11 9.48 11.96
C GLU A 96 7.06 8.89 10.91
N ILE A 97 6.55 8.51 9.73
CA ILE A 97 7.33 7.93 8.64
C ILE A 97 7.97 9.04 7.82
N ASP A 98 9.29 9.19 7.94
CA ASP A 98 10.04 10.21 7.20
C ASP A 98 9.86 10.09 5.68
N GLY A 99 9.68 11.23 5.01
CA GLY A 99 9.43 11.31 3.57
C GLY A 99 8.05 10.84 3.09
N LEU A 100 7.14 10.42 3.99
CA LEU A 100 5.77 10.06 3.64
C LEU A 100 4.82 11.25 3.86
N GLN A 101 4.16 11.69 2.81
CA GLN A 101 3.09 12.68 2.91
C GLN A 101 1.75 11.98 3.17
N VAL A 102 1.12 12.27 4.31
CA VAL A 102 -0.21 11.74 4.62
C VAL A 102 -1.27 12.80 4.32
N VAL A 103 -2.30 12.44 3.56
CA VAL A 103 -3.38 13.35 3.13
C VAL A 103 -4.71 12.90 3.73
N GLY A 104 -5.57 13.85 4.08
CA GLY A 104 -6.96 13.56 4.42
C GLY A 104 -7.26 13.37 5.91
N TRP A 105 -6.42 13.93 6.79
CA TRP A 105 -6.74 14.14 8.21
C TRP A 105 -7.74 15.29 8.33
N TRP A 106 -9.00 15.02 8.65
CA TRP A 106 -10.02 16.04 8.93
C TRP A 106 -10.83 15.66 10.17
#